data_AF-A0A7X6R6W1-F1
#
_entry.id   AF-A0A7X6R6W1-F1
#
_cell.length_a   1.000
_cell.length_b   1.000
_cell.length_c   1.000
_cell.angle_alpha   90.00
_cell.angle_beta   90.00
_cell.angle_gamma   90.00
#
_symmetry.space_group_name_H-M   'P 1'
#
loop_
_entity.id
_entity.type
_entity.pdbx_description
1 polymer ?
#
loop_
_entity_poly.entity_id
_entity_poly.type
_entity_poly.pdbx_seq_one_letter_code
_entity_poly.pdbx_strand_id
1 'polypeptide(L)'
;MADVVMPETWMSPKREILIRARQSMGLGLEAFAERLNELIGPVAWPRVPLTWQAIDVWETELQPPDHVVDAALELLRVTQTPWSVGIDAAGVSA
;
A
#
# COMPACT_ATOMS: atom_id res chain seq x y z
N MET A 1 -6.47 31.13 23.95
CA MET A 1 -6.15 31.00 22.51
C MET A 1 -5.13 29.87 22.42
N ALA A 2 -5.55 28.69 21.95
CA ALA A 2 -4.62 27.60 21.71
C ALA A 2 -3.90 27.93 20.40
N ASP A 3 -2.58 28.09 20.46
CA ASP A 3 -1.75 28.05 19.27
C ASP A 3 -1.98 26.70 18.61
N VAL A 4 -2.85 26.70 17.58
CA VAL A 4 -2.97 25.60 16.65
C VAL A 4 -1.72 25.64 15.81
N VAL A 5 -0.63 25.11 16.37
CA VAL A 5 0.56 24.76 15.60
C VAL A 5 0.08 23.70 14.63
N MET A 6 -0.26 24.09 13.41
CA MET A 6 -0.48 23.13 12.33
C MET A 6 0.91 22.65 11.92
N PRO A 7 1.29 21.40 12.24
CA PRO A 7 2.66 20.97 12.03
C PRO A 7 2.87 20.76 10.53
N GLU A 8 4.06 21.11 10.05
CA GLU A 8 4.55 20.94 8.66
C GLU A 8 4.56 19.48 8.15
N THR A 9 3.98 18.54 8.90
CA THR A 9 4.06 17.09 8.77
C THR A 9 2.75 16.43 8.35
N TRP A 10 1.81 17.16 7.75
CA TRP A 10 0.50 16.60 7.37
C TRP A 10 0.58 15.50 6.29
N MET A 11 1.69 15.42 5.55
CA MET A 11 2.05 14.25 4.76
C MET A 11 3.36 13.65 5.31
N SER A 12 3.24 12.72 6.25
CA SER A 12 4.35 11.82 6.56
C SER A 12 4.70 11.01 5.30
N PRO A 13 5.99 10.81 4.95
CA PRO A 13 6.38 9.97 3.83
C PRO A 13 5.73 8.58 3.85
N LYS A 14 5.50 8.03 5.05
CA LYS A 14 4.79 6.75 5.25
C LYS A 14 3.35 6.79 4.77
N ARG A 15 2.64 7.89 5.07
CA ARG A 15 1.27 8.13 4.59
C ARG A 15 1.25 8.30 3.08
N GLU A 16 2.18 9.06 2.53
CA GLU A 16 2.26 9.28 1.08
C GLU A 16 2.50 7.96 0.33
N ILE A 17 3.38 7.10 0.83
CA ILE A 17 3.61 5.76 0.27
C ILE A 17 2.31 4.95 0.24
N LEU A 18 1.55 4.94 1.34
CA LEU A 18 0.28 4.20 1.43
C LEU A 18 -0.74 4.71 0.40
N ILE A 19 -0.93 6.04 0.33
CA ILE A 19 -1.84 6.68 -0.64
C ILE A 19 -1.40 6.39 -2.07
N ARG A 20 -0.11 6.55 -2.38
CA ARG A 20 0.43 6.30 -3.72
C ARG A 20 0.28 4.85 -4.13
N ALA A 21 0.52 3.90 -3.24
CA ALA A 21 0.32 2.48 -3.51
C ALA A 21 -1.12 2.21 -3.94
N ARG A 22 -2.10 2.67 -3.15
CA ARG A 22 -3.52 2.51 -3.46
C ARG A 22 -3.91 3.16 -4.79
N GLN A 23 -3.49 4.41 -5.00
CA GLN A 23 -3.78 5.15 -6.23
C GLN A 23 -3.14 4.51 -7.47
N SER A 24 -1.93 3.98 -7.37
CA SER A 24 -1.25 3.29 -8.48
C SER A 24 -1.99 2.04 -8.96
N MET A 25 -2.77 1.42 -8.07
CA MET A 25 -3.58 0.24 -8.36
C MET A 25 -5.02 0.59 -8.76
N GLY A 26 -5.43 1.85 -8.63
CA GLY A 26 -6.81 2.27 -8.88
C GLY A 26 -7.83 1.68 -7.90
N LEU A 27 -7.41 1.32 -6.68
CA LEU A 27 -8.26 0.64 -5.70
C LEU A 27 -8.96 1.60 -4.73
N GLY A 28 -10.18 1.23 -4.35
CA GLY A 28 -10.86 1.79 -3.16
C GLY A 28 -10.24 1.30 -1.86
N LEU A 29 -10.63 1.89 -0.73
CA LEU A 29 -10.07 1.58 0.60
C LEU A 29 -10.24 0.10 0.99
N GLU A 30 -11.41 -0.47 0.70
CA GLU A 30 -11.75 -1.87 1.04
C GLU A 30 -10.90 -2.88 0.25
N ALA A 31 -10.92 -2.80 -1.08
CA ALA A 31 -10.10 -3.66 -1.94
C ALA A 31 -8.60 -3.50 -1.69
N PHE A 32 -8.16 -2.31 -1.28
CA PHE A 32 -6.77 -2.09 -0.89
C PHE A 32 -6.41 -2.74 0.45
N ALA A 33 -7.30 -2.69 1.44
CA ALA A 33 -7.12 -3.39 2.71
C ALA A 33 -7.06 -4.92 2.52
N GLU A 34 -7.91 -5.47 1.64
CA GLU A 34 -7.85 -6.88 1.24
C GLU A 34 -6.50 -7.23 0.62
N ARG A 35 -6.02 -6.42 -0.32
CA ARG A 35 -4.72 -6.65 -0.97
C ARG A 35 -3.55 -6.59 0.01
N LEU A 36 -3.60 -5.69 0.98
CA LEU A 36 -2.59 -5.62 2.04
C LEU A 36 -2.65 -6.85 2.94
N ASN A 37 -3.84 -7.34 3.31
CA ASN A 37 -4.00 -8.57 4.10
C ASN A 37 -3.45 -9.81 3.38
N GLU A 38 -3.62 -9.90 2.05
CA GLU A 38 -3.04 -10.99 1.25
C GLU A 38 -1.52 -11.02 1.33
N LEU A 39 -0.88 -9.84 1.35
CA LEU A 39 0.57 -9.71 1.33
C LEU A 39 1.19 -9.84 2.72
N ILE A 40 0.59 -9.18 3.70
CA ILE A 40 1.04 -9.20 5.10
C ILE A 40 0.81 -10.60 5.70
N GLY A 41 -0.19 -11.33 5.19
CA GLY A 41 -0.60 -12.61 5.72
C GLY A 41 -1.19 -12.49 7.13
N PRO A 42 -1.54 -13.61 7.77
CA PRO A 42 -2.02 -13.59 9.15
C PRO A 42 -0.87 -13.23 10.09
N VAL A 43 -0.70 -11.95 10.41
CA VAL A 43 0.24 -11.48 11.43
C VAL A 43 -0.14 -12.12 12.76
N ALA A 44 0.88 -12.53 13.53
CA ALA A 44 0.75 -13.26 14.78
C ALA A 44 -0.27 -12.64 15.75
N TRP A 45 -0.86 -13.53 16.57
CA TRP A 45 -2.05 -13.35 17.41
C TRP A 45 -2.15 -12.00 18.18
N PRO A 46 -3.35 -11.38 18.26
CA PRO A 46 -4.61 -11.77 17.62
C PRO A 46 -4.62 -11.43 16.12
N ARG A 47 -5.13 -12.37 15.31
CA ARG A 47 -5.21 -12.26 13.85
C ARG A 47 -6.37 -11.36 13.43
N VAL A 48 -6.24 -10.05 13.66
CA VAL A 48 -7.24 -9.09 13.20
C VAL A 48 -6.83 -8.61 11.81
N PRO A 49 -7.61 -8.93 10.76
CA PRO A 49 -7.33 -8.42 9.42
C PRO A 49 -7.45 -6.90 9.41
N LEU A 50 -6.64 -6.26 8.56
CA LEU A 50 -6.75 -4.83 8.29
C LEU A 50 -8.12 -4.52 7.72
N THR A 51 -8.78 -3.50 8.26
CA THR A 51 -10.07 -3.01 7.77
C THR A 51 -9.88 -1.73 6.96
N TRP A 52 -10.87 -1.41 6.11
CA TRP A 52 -10.84 -0.17 5.34
C TRP A 52 -10.81 1.08 6.24
N GLN A 53 -11.43 1.03 7.43
CA GLN A 53 -11.38 2.14 8.39
C GLN A 53 -9.96 2.38 8.90
N ALA A 54 -9.17 1.33 9.09
CA ALA A 54 -7.77 1.48 9.50
C ALA A 54 -6.96 2.20 8.41
N ILE A 55 -7.18 1.85 7.14
CA ILE A 55 -6.56 2.55 5.99
C ILE A 55 -6.97 4.02 5.98
N ASP A 56 -8.27 4.31 6.10
CA ASP A 56 -8.79 5.69 6.11
C ASP A 56 -8.15 6.53 7.21
N VAL A 57 -8.09 5.99 8.43
CA VAL A 57 -7.45 6.65 9.58
C VAL A 57 -5.97 6.91 9.32
N TRP A 58 -5.23 6.00 8.68
CA TRP A 58 -3.81 6.22 8.36
C TRP A 58 -3.58 7.20 7.20
N GLU A 59 -4.52 7.28 6.26
CA GLU A 59 -4.47 8.25 5.17
C GLU A 59 -4.83 9.68 5.63
N THR A 60 -5.61 9.83 6.70
CA THR A 60 -6.19 11.12 7.12
C THR A 60 -5.63 11.64 8.44
N GLU A 61 -5.58 10.79 9.47
CA GLU A 61 -5.44 11.21 10.87
C GLU A 61 -4.12 10.73 11.51
N LEU A 62 -3.73 9.48 11.30
CA LEU A 62 -2.60 8.82 11.97
C LEU A 62 -1.50 8.41 10.98
N GLN A 63 -0.34 7.98 11.50
CA GLN A 63 0.69 7.34 10.69
C GLN A 63 0.43 5.84 10.58
N PRO A 64 0.60 5.22 9.40
CA PRO A 64 0.51 3.77 9.27
C PRO A 64 1.68 3.06 9.98
N PRO A 65 1.46 1.85 10.52
CA PRO A 65 2.51 1.00 11.06
C PRO A 65 3.56 0.60 9.99
N ASP A 66 4.81 0.37 10.41
CA ASP A 66 5.92 0.07 9.49
C ASP A 66 5.65 -1.13 8.59
N HIS A 67 5.16 -2.24 9.14
CA HIS A 67 4.85 -3.44 8.35
C HIS A 67 3.76 -3.22 7.28
N VAL A 68 2.87 -2.24 7.48
CA VAL A 68 1.87 -1.85 6.48
C VAL A 68 2.53 -1.02 5.38
N VAL A 69 3.46 -0.13 5.74
CA VAL A 69 4.25 0.66 4.78
C VAL A 69 5.14 -0.25 3.94
N ASP A 70 5.78 -1.24 4.54
CA ASP A 70 6.60 -2.22 3.83
C ASP A 70 5.77 -3.00 2.81
N ALA A 71 4.58 -3.46 3.19
CA ALA A 71 3.64 -4.10 2.27
C ALA A 71 3.20 -3.16 1.14
N ALA A 72 2.91 -1.89 1.43
CA ALA A 72 2.56 -0.90 0.40
C ALA A 72 3.71 -0.63 -0.59
N LEU A 73 4.96 -0.61 -0.11
CA LEU A 73 6.15 -0.51 -0.96
C LEU A 73 6.30 -1.71 -1.89
N GLU A 74 6.08 -2.93 -1.38
CA GLU A 74 6.11 -4.13 -2.21
C GLU A 74 5.03 -4.09 -3.31
N LEU A 75 3.83 -3.61 -2.99
CA LEU A 75 2.78 -3.42 -4.00
C LEU A 75 3.18 -2.41 -5.08
N LEU A 76 3.81 -1.29 -4.71
CA LEU A 76 4.34 -0.30 -5.66
C LEU A 76 5.42 -0.86 -6.58
N ARG A 77 6.26 -1.77 -6.08
CA ARG A 77 7.31 -2.42 -6.90
C ARG A 77 6.70 -3.32 -7.97
N VAL A 78 5.66 -4.07 -7.63
CA VAL A 78 4.99 -4.98 -8.58
C VAL A 78 4.27 -4.19 -9.67
N THR A 79 3.61 -3.08 -9.34
CA THR A 79 2.91 -2.25 -10.35
C THR A 79 3.85 -1.51 -11.29
N GLN A 80 5.07 -1.19 -10.84
CA GLN A 80 6.08 -0.51 -11.66
C GLN A 80 6.92 -1.44 -12.53
N THR A 81 6.73 -2.76 -12.46
CA THR A 81 7.40 -3.69 -13.36
C THR A 81 6.53 -3.88 -14.60
N PRO A 82 6.76 -3.16 -15.72
CA PRO A 82 6.09 -3.51 -16.97
C PRO A 82 6.53 -4.93 -17.32
N TRP A 83 5.57 -5.83 -17.49
CA TRP A 83 5.80 -7.20 -17.95
C TRP A 83 6.46 -7.17 -19.33
N SER A 84 7.79 -7.06 -19.34
CA SER A 84 8.62 -7.25 -20.52
C SER A 84 9.28 -8.62 -20.45
N VAL A 85 8.48 -9.68 -20.55
CA VAL A 85 8.92 -10.94 -21.19
C VAL A 85 7.69 -11.63 -21.82
N GLY A 86 7.05 -10.94 -22.76
CA GLY A 86 6.51 -11.62 -23.94
C GLY A 86 7.65 -11.73 -24.95
N ILE A 87 8.51 -12.73 -24.81
CA ILE A 87 9.31 -13.22 -25.93
C ILE A 87 8.84 -14.64 -26.15
N ASP A 88 7.95 -14.77 -27.13
CA ASP A 88 7.67 -16.01 -27.82
C ASP A 88 8.98 -16.75 -28.12
N ALA A 89 9.24 -17.83 -27.39
CA ALA A 89 10.12 -18.89 -27.85
C ALA A 89 9.36 -19.86 -28.80
N ALA A 90 8.32 -19.36 -29.48
CA ALA A 90 7.71 -20.01 -30.63
C ALA A 90 8.44 -19.51 -31.89
N GLY A 91 9.62 -20.06 -32.19
CA GLY A 91 10.34 -19.64 -33.39
C GLY A 91 11.80 -20.01 -33.48
N VAL A 92 12.16 -21.30 -33.31
CA VAL A 92 13.34 -21.83 -33.99
C VAL A 92 12.90 -23.06 -34.78
N SER A 93 12.48 -22.81 -36.02
CA SER A 93 12.63 -23.77 -37.11
C SER A 93 13.96 -23.49 -37.79
N ALA A 94 14.86 -24.47 -37.79
CA ALA A 94 15.85 -24.72 -38.83
C ALA A 94 16.33 -26.17 -38.68
#